data_AF-A0A0F8YZA1-F1
#
_entry.id   AF-A0A0F8YZA1-F1
#
_cell.length_a   1.000
_cell.length_b   1.000
_cell.length_c   1.000
_cell.angle_alpha   90.00
_cell.angle_beta   90.00
_cell.angle_gamma   90.00
#
_symmetry.space_group_name_H-M   'P 1'
#
loop_
_entity.id
_entity.type
_entity.pdbx_description
1 polymer ?
#
loop_
_entity_poly.entity_id
_entity_poly.type
_entity_poly.pdbx_seq_one_letter_code
_entity_poly.pdbx_strand_id
1 'polypeptide(L)'
;LKTARKQFRLPSNKLSYVAHYLKLGEKPSSSNMELWKSCMNGEAKAWKEMKKYNINDVILTEKVYDKLLPWISNHPNHALFNKVNAIVCPTCGSQHLQRRGITRTKTMSYQRYHCQNCGAWSRDRLANREDNENTLVGL
;
A
#
# COMPACT_ATOMS: atom_id res chain seq x y z
N LEU A 1 10.11 1.49 -0.97
CA LEU A 1 10.71 1.52 0.39
C LEU A 1 10.32 2.72 1.27
N LYS A 2 9.93 3.89 0.71
CA LYS A 2 9.55 5.06 1.53
C LYS A 2 8.38 4.80 2.49
N THR A 3 7.35 4.10 2.02
CA THR A 3 6.18 3.73 2.84
C THR A 3 6.57 2.86 4.02
N ALA A 4 7.36 1.79 3.78
CA ALA A 4 7.84 0.90 4.83
C ALA A 4 8.55 1.67 5.95
N ARG A 5 9.50 2.55 5.58
CA ARG A 5 10.27 3.38 6.52
C ARG A 5 9.42 4.36 7.32
N LYS A 6 8.41 4.96 6.68
CA LYS A 6 7.57 5.99 7.30
C LYS A 6 6.54 5.39 8.25
N GLN A 7 5.99 4.23 7.89
CA GLN A 7 4.83 3.64 8.55
C GLN A 7 5.22 2.54 9.54
N PHE A 8 6.36 1.88 9.32
CA PHE A 8 6.82 0.75 10.12
C PHE A 8 8.26 1.00 10.59
N ARG A 9 8.51 0.77 11.89
CA ARG A 9 9.85 0.86 12.49
C ARG A 9 10.59 -0.47 12.36
N LEU A 10 10.80 -0.92 11.12
CA LEU A 10 11.46 -2.20 10.84
C LEU A 10 12.99 -2.10 11.04
N PRO A 11 13.64 -3.11 11.64
CA PRO A 11 15.11 -3.20 11.75
C PRO A 11 15.84 -3.11 10.41
N SER A 12 15.25 -3.63 9.33
CA SER A 12 15.76 -3.49 7.98
C SER A 12 14.64 -3.17 6.99
N ASN A 13 14.97 -2.40 5.96
CA ASN A 13 14.05 -2.07 4.86
C ASN A 13 14.45 -2.79 3.56
N LYS A 14 15.29 -3.83 3.63
CA LYS A 14 15.56 -4.70 2.48
C LYS A 14 14.28 -5.43 2.09
N LEU A 15 14.04 -5.62 0.79
CA LEU A 15 12.81 -6.24 0.28
C LEU A 15 12.55 -7.61 0.92
N SER A 16 13.59 -8.44 1.06
CA SER A 16 13.49 -9.75 1.73
C SER A 16 12.99 -9.64 3.17
N TYR A 17 13.52 -8.68 3.94
CA TYR A 17 13.10 -8.45 5.32
C TYR A 17 11.65 -8.00 5.41
N VAL A 18 11.26 -7.05 4.54
CA VAL A 18 9.88 -6.54 4.49
C VAL A 18 8.90 -7.65 4.07
N ALA A 19 9.24 -8.44 3.06
CA ALA A 19 8.42 -9.55 2.59
C ALA A 19 8.22 -10.63 3.68
N HIS A 20 9.30 -10.98 4.39
CA HIS A 20 9.23 -11.90 5.52
C HIS A 20 8.36 -11.33 6.65
N TYR A 21 8.56 -10.06 7.02
CA TYR A 21 7.74 -9.38 8.04
C TYR A 21 6.24 -9.38 7.67
N LEU A 22 5.92 -9.19 6.39
CA LEU A 22 4.56 -9.24 5.86
C LEU A 22 4.03 -10.66 5.62
N LYS A 23 4.80 -11.70 5.97
CA LYS A 23 4.45 -13.12 5.80
C LYS A 23 4.14 -13.50 4.35
N LEU A 24 4.85 -12.90 3.39
CA LEU A 24 4.64 -13.13 1.95
C LEU A 24 5.51 -14.25 1.35
N GLY A 25 6.29 -14.92 2.21
CA GLY A 25 7.23 -15.97 1.84
C GLY A 25 8.69 -15.52 1.88
N GLU A 26 9.60 -16.49 1.92
CA GLU A 26 11.03 -16.24 1.90
C GLU A 26 11.56 -16.19 0.46
N LYS A 27 12.49 -15.27 0.21
CA LYS A 27 13.22 -15.22 -1.05
C LYS A 27 14.22 -16.40 -1.05
N PRO A 28 14.22 -17.30 -2.05
CA PRO A 28 15.35 -18.21 -2.22
C PRO A 28 16.61 -17.37 -2.43
N SER A 29 17.64 -17.70 -1.66
CA SER A 29 19.03 -17.25 -1.70
C SER A 29 19.29 -15.93 -2.41
N SER A 30 19.66 -14.90 -1.64
CA SER A 30 20.15 -13.61 -2.14
C SER A 30 21.12 -13.81 -3.32
N SER A 31 20.94 -13.04 -4.42
CA SER A 31 21.95 -13.01 -5.48
C SER A 31 23.27 -12.57 -4.86
N ASN A 32 24.24 -13.47 -4.78
CA ASN A 32 25.55 -13.11 -4.27
C ASN A 32 26.32 -12.37 -5.38
N MET A 33 27.31 -11.55 -5.00
CA MET A 33 28.17 -10.87 -5.98
C MET A 33 28.87 -11.85 -6.94
N GLU A 34 29.01 -13.11 -6.52
CA GLU A 34 29.50 -14.21 -7.34
C GLU A 34 28.60 -14.50 -8.55
N LEU A 35 27.28 -14.51 -8.40
CA LEU A 35 26.35 -14.74 -9.52
C LEU A 35 26.52 -13.67 -10.60
N TRP A 36 26.73 -12.42 -10.17
CA TRP A 36 27.01 -11.30 -11.08
C TRP A 36 28.34 -11.48 -11.81
N LYS A 37 29.40 -11.87 -11.11
CA LYS A 37 30.71 -12.17 -11.73
C LYS A 37 30.60 -13.30 -12.75
N SER A 38 29.90 -14.39 -12.44
CA SER A 38 29.67 -15.49 -13.39
C SER A 38 28.86 -15.06 -14.61
N CYS A 39 27.88 -14.16 -14.46
CA CYS A 39 27.18 -13.56 -15.60
C CYS A 39 28.15 -12.75 -16.49
N MET A 40 29.03 -11.94 -15.88
CA MET A 40 30.05 -11.15 -16.60
C MET A 40 31.09 -12.02 -17.30
N ASN A 41 31.39 -13.20 -16.75
CA ASN A 41 32.26 -14.20 -17.37
C ASN A 41 31.59 -14.96 -18.53
N GLY A 42 30.33 -14.64 -18.89
CA GLY A 42 29.62 -15.24 -20.02
C GLY A 42 28.98 -16.60 -19.73
N GLU A 43 28.85 -17.00 -18.46
CA GLU A 43 28.29 -18.30 -18.10
C GLU A 43 26.77 -18.35 -18.35
N ALA A 44 26.34 -19.13 -19.34
CA ALA A 44 24.92 -19.23 -19.72
C ALA A 44 24.01 -19.75 -18.58
N LYS A 45 24.54 -20.59 -17.68
CA LYS A 45 23.79 -21.07 -16.50
C LYS A 45 23.52 -19.94 -15.51
N ALA A 46 24.52 -19.10 -15.24
CA ALA A 46 24.39 -17.94 -14.35
C ALA A 46 23.33 -16.95 -14.88
N TRP A 47 23.29 -16.70 -16.20
CA TRP A 47 22.26 -15.87 -16.81
C TRP A 47 20.84 -16.42 -16.65
N LYS A 48 20.65 -17.74 -16.78
CA LYS A 48 19.36 -18.39 -16.55
C LYS A 48 18.90 -18.24 -15.10
N GLU A 49 19.83 -18.42 -14.16
CA GLU A 49 19.56 -18.23 -12.73
C GLU A 49 19.24 -16.78 -12.39
N MET A 50 20.01 -15.82 -12.93
CA MET A 50 19.78 -14.38 -12.75
C MET A 50 18.39 -13.97 -13.27
N LYS A 51 18.00 -14.48 -14.45
CA LYS A 51 16.65 -14.24 -14.99
C LYS A 51 15.56 -14.75 -14.04
N LYS A 52 15.69 -15.98 -13.54
CA LYS A 52 14.72 -16.57 -12.59
C LYS A 52 14.63 -15.75 -11.30
N TYR A 53 15.77 -15.30 -10.78
CA TYR A 53 15.85 -14.46 -9.59
C TYR A 53 15.13 -13.12 -9.78
N ASN A 54 15.38 -12.43 -10.89
CA ASN A 54 14.76 -11.13 -11.19
C ASN A 54 13.24 -11.23 -11.39
N ILE A 55 12.76 -12.29 -12.06
CA ILE A 55 11.32 -12.55 -12.20
C ILE A 55 10.67 -12.70 -10.82
N ASN A 56 11.27 -13.48 -9.93
CA ASN A 56 10.75 -13.68 -8.59
C ASN A 56 10.77 -12.37 -7.76
N ASP A 57 11.76 -11.51 -7.96
CA ASP A 57 11.85 -10.20 -7.29
C ASP A 57 10.69 -9.27 -7.69
N VAL A 58 10.31 -9.26 -8.97
CA VAL A 58 9.16 -8.48 -9.45
C VAL A 58 7.86 -8.99 -8.82
N ILE A 59 7.63 -10.30 -8.85
CA ILE A 59 6.43 -10.92 -8.25
C ILE A 59 6.37 -10.64 -6.74
N LEU A 60 7.50 -10.73 -6.04
CA LEU A 60 7.56 -10.44 -4.61
C LEU A 60 7.27 -8.96 -4.33
N THR A 61 7.81 -8.07 -5.17
CA THR A 61 7.58 -6.62 -5.06
C THR A 61 6.11 -6.28 -5.24
N GLU A 62 5.43 -6.88 -6.21
CA GLU A 62 3.98 -6.72 -6.41
C GLU A 62 3.19 -7.14 -5.17
N LYS A 63 3.47 -8.32 -4.61
CA LYS A 63 2.82 -8.79 -3.38
C LYS A 63 3.06 -7.86 -2.19
N VAL A 64 4.28 -7.36 -2.04
CA VAL A 64 4.63 -6.39 -0.98
C VAL A 64 3.88 -5.08 -1.21
N TYR A 65 3.79 -4.62 -2.46
CA TYR A 65 3.05 -3.41 -2.82
C TYR A 65 1.58 -3.53 -2.44
N ASP A 66 0.91 -4.63 -2.79
CA ASP A 66 -0.50 -4.88 -2.45
C ASP A 66 -0.75 -4.89 -0.95
N LYS A 67 0.17 -5.48 -0.17
CA LYS A 67 0.09 -5.45 1.29
C LYS A 67 0.35 -4.08 1.88
N LEU A 68 1.19 -3.25 1.27
CA LEU A 68 1.49 -1.91 1.77
C LEU A 68 0.49 -0.85 1.30
N LEU A 69 -0.33 -1.17 0.30
CA LEU A 69 -1.28 -0.30 -0.38
C LEU A 69 -2.10 0.60 0.59
N PRO A 70 -2.69 0.09 1.70
CA PRO A 70 -3.44 0.90 2.66
C PRO A 70 -2.67 2.02 3.35
N TRP A 71 -1.34 1.88 3.42
CA TRP A 71 -0.45 2.79 4.13
C TRP A 71 0.25 3.78 3.19
N ILE A 72 0.00 3.70 1.88
CA ILE A 72 0.55 4.62 0.88
C ILE A 72 -0.25 5.93 0.90
N SER A 73 0.37 7.02 1.33
CA SER A 73 -0.30 8.30 1.53
C SER A 73 -0.62 9.08 0.25
N ASN A 74 0.10 8.83 -0.85
CA ASN A 74 -0.08 9.53 -2.12
C ASN A 74 -0.41 8.55 -3.24
N HIS A 75 -1.40 7.68 -2.99
CA HIS A 75 -1.89 6.74 -3.98
C HIS A 75 -2.88 7.45 -4.92
N PRO A 76 -2.86 7.18 -6.24
CA PRO A 76 -3.91 7.65 -7.14
C PRO A 76 -5.29 7.27 -6.61
N ASN A 77 -6.20 8.24 -6.61
CA ASN A 77 -7.56 8.00 -6.14
C ASN A 77 -8.36 7.27 -7.22
N HIS A 78 -8.55 5.96 -7.05
CA HIS A 78 -9.33 5.13 -7.95
C HIS A 78 -10.77 5.62 -8.12
N ALA A 79 -11.36 6.27 -7.11
CA ALA A 79 -12.71 6.79 -7.20
C ALA A 79 -12.87 7.92 -8.23
N LEU A 80 -11.78 8.61 -8.60
CA LEU A 80 -11.83 9.67 -9.62
C LEU A 80 -11.89 9.14 -11.04
N PHE A 81 -11.32 7.95 -11.28
CA PHE A 81 -11.20 7.36 -12.62
C PHE A 81 -12.25 6.27 -12.87
N ASN A 82 -12.88 5.76 -11.81
CA ASN A 82 -13.87 4.71 -11.93
C ASN A 82 -15.20 5.32 -12.39
N LYS A 83 -15.72 4.87 -13.54
CA LYS A 83 -17.01 5.32 -14.11
C LYS A 83 -18.22 4.71 -13.40
N VAL A 84 -18.00 4.00 -12.30
CA VAL A 84 -19.07 3.32 -11.56
C VAL A 84 -19.74 4.33 -10.63
N ASN A 85 -21.07 4.43 -10.72
CA ASN A 85 -21.90 5.22 -9.81
C ASN A 85 -22.05 4.55 -8.44
N ALA A 86 -20.95 4.22 -7.77
CA ALA A 86 -20.93 3.59 -6.47
C ALA A 86 -19.76 4.11 -5.62
N ILE A 87 -19.90 4.02 -4.30
CA ILE A 87 -18.80 4.35 -3.37
C ILE A 87 -17.74 3.25 -3.49
N VAL A 88 -16.53 3.64 -3.88
CA VAL A 88 -15.39 2.74 -4.05
C VAL A 88 -14.23 3.16 -3.16
N CYS A 89 -13.40 2.20 -2.78
CA CYS A 89 -12.17 2.47 -2.06
C CYS A 89 -11.26 3.34 -2.92
N PRO A 90 -10.81 4.51 -2.44
CA PRO A 90 -9.92 5.38 -3.22
C PRO A 90 -8.57 4.72 -3.49
N THR A 91 -8.15 3.76 -2.67
CA THR A 91 -6.83 3.12 -2.78
C THR A 91 -6.83 1.92 -3.73
N CYS A 92 -7.85 1.07 -3.71
CA CYS A 92 -7.87 -0.17 -4.52
C CYS A 92 -9.08 -0.30 -5.47
N GLY A 93 -10.01 0.65 -5.48
CA GLY A 93 -11.21 0.60 -6.32
C GLY A 93 -12.30 -0.40 -5.89
N SER A 94 -12.07 -1.19 -4.83
CA SER A 94 -13.06 -2.15 -4.33
C SER A 94 -14.32 -1.47 -3.79
N GLN A 95 -15.49 -2.05 -4.05
CA GLN A 95 -16.78 -1.64 -3.47
C GLN A 95 -17.05 -2.24 -2.09
N HIS A 96 -16.17 -3.13 -1.60
CA HIS A 96 -16.32 -3.81 -0.31
C HIS A 96 -15.90 -2.88 0.84
N LEU A 97 -16.66 -1.80 1.02
CA LEU A 97 -16.46 -0.80 2.05
C LEU A 97 -17.44 -1.03 3.20
N GLN A 98 -16.91 -1.03 4.42
CA GLN A 98 -17.72 -1.04 5.62
C GLN A 98 -17.81 0.36 6.22
N ARG A 99 -19.04 0.87 6.37
CA ARG A 99 -19.33 2.12 7.06
C ARG A 99 -19.03 1.97 8.57
N ARG A 100 -18.16 2.82 9.13
CA ARG A 100 -17.63 2.68 10.51
C ARG A 100 -17.62 4.00 11.29
N GLY A 101 -18.75 4.34 11.92
CA GLY A 101 -18.84 5.49 12.83
C GLY A 101 -18.51 6.84 12.18
N ILE A 102 -18.41 7.89 12.99
CA ILE A 102 -18.18 9.26 12.52
C ILE A 102 -16.92 9.80 13.19
N THR A 103 -16.07 10.49 12.43
CA THR A 103 -14.95 11.27 12.98
C THR A 103 -15.26 12.75 12.82
N ARG A 104 -14.97 13.53 13.86
CA ARG A 104 -15.16 14.98 13.86
C ARG A 104 -13.81 15.66 13.90
N THR A 105 -13.60 16.62 13.01
CA THR A 105 -12.52 17.61 13.11
C THR A 105 -13.08 18.87 13.77
N LYS A 106 -12.22 19.86 14.04
CA LYS A 106 -12.64 21.15 14.63
C LYS A 106 -13.77 21.84 13.85
N THR A 107 -13.84 21.63 12.53
CA THR A 107 -14.77 22.30 11.62
C THR A 107 -15.83 21.37 11.00
N MET A 108 -15.60 20.05 10.94
CA MET A 108 -16.36 19.17 10.05
C MET A 108 -16.61 17.80 10.67
N SER A 109 -17.71 17.15 10.31
CA SER A 109 -17.96 15.73 10.59
C SER A 109 -17.78 14.89 9.33
N TYR A 110 -17.16 13.71 9.46
CA TYR A 110 -16.90 12.80 8.36
C TYR A 110 -17.35 11.38 8.69
N GLN A 111 -18.05 10.76 7.75
CA GLN A 111 -18.35 9.35 7.79
C GLN A 111 -17.08 8.57 7.46
N ARG A 112 -16.65 7.63 8.32
CA ARG A 112 -15.50 6.78 8.01
C ARG A 112 -15.94 5.49 7.31
N TYR A 113 -15.06 4.99 6.45
CA TYR A 113 -15.18 3.71 5.77
C TYR A 113 -13.88 2.91 5.93
N HIS A 114 -14.04 1.60 6.15
CA HIS A 114 -12.93 0.65 6.16
C HIS A 114 -13.10 -0.33 5.00
N CYS A 115 -12.12 -0.37 4.10
CA CYS A 115 -12.12 -1.32 3.00
C CYS A 115 -11.82 -2.73 3.52
N GLN A 116 -12.70 -3.68 3.24
CA GLN A 116 -12.52 -5.08 3.65
C GLN A 116 -11.59 -5.86 2.71
N ASN A 117 -11.27 -5.30 1.54
CA ASN A 117 -10.36 -5.94 0.58
C ASN A 117 -8.89 -5.58 0.86
N CYS A 118 -8.55 -4.29 0.81
CA CYS A 118 -7.17 -3.85 1.06
C CYS A 118 -6.92 -3.48 2.53
N GLY A 119 -7.93 -3.09 3.32
CA GLY A 119 -7.73 -2.59 4.69
C GLY A 119 -7.52 -1.07 4.79
N ALA A 120 -7.62 -0.34 3.67
CA ALA A 120 -7.49 1.12 3.67
C ALA A 120 -8.67 1.80 4.37
N TRP A 121 -8.36 2.84 5.13
CA TRP A 121 -9.34 3.75 5.70
C TRP A 121 -9.59 4.91 4.74
N SER A 122 -10.86 5.25 4.55
CA SER A 122 -11.30 6.42 3.81
C SER A 122 -12.40 7.14 4.57
N ARG A 123 -12.70 8.39 4.18
CA ARG A 123 -13.74 9.18 4.81
C ARG A 123 -14.47 10.03 3.78
N ASP A 124 -15.77 10.19 4.00
CA ASP A 124 -16.64 11.05 3.21
C ASP A 124 -17.18 12.18 4.09
N ARG A 125 -17.37 13.36 3.51
CA ARG A 125 -17.85 14.53 4.25
C ARG A 125 -19.34 14.35 4.54
N LEU A 126 -19.72 14.38 5.81
CA LEU A 126 -21.12 14.51 6.16
C LEU A 126 -21.50 15.98 6.02
N ALA A 127 -22.45 16.28 5.14
CA ALA A 127 -23.10 17.58 5.15
C ALA A 127 -23.89 17.69 6.47
N ASN A 128 -23.37 18.45 7.43
CA ASN A 128 -24.19 18.89 8.56
C ASN A 128 -25.24 19.82 7.96
N ARG A 129 -26.51 19.39 7.95
CA ARG A 129 -27.65 20.21 7.49
C ARG A 129 -28.04 21.28 8.52
N GLU A 130 -27.44 21.24 9.70
CA GLU A 130 -27.60 22.26 10.73
C GLU A 130 -26.34 23.13 10.73
N ASP A 131 -26.50 24.37 10.27
CA ASP A 131 -25.51 25.43 10.43
C ASP A 131 -25.28 25.64 11.93
N ASN A 132 -24.27 24.96 12.48
CA ASN A 132 -23.91 25.11 13.88
C ASN A 132 -23.17 26.44 14.05
N GLU A 133 -23.92 27.51 14.35
CA GLU A 133 -23.42 28.85 14.71
C GLU A 133 -22.34 28.82 15.82
N ASN A 134 -22.25 27.71 16.56
CA ASN A 134 -21.28 27.49 17.64
C ASN A 134 -19.95 26.83 17.22
N THR A 135 -19.66 26.67 15.93
CA THR A 135 -18.36 26.13 15.45
C THR A 135 -17.29 27.21 15.26
N LEU A 136 -17.01 27.98 16.31
CA LEU A 136 -15.84 28.86 16.35
C LEU A 136 -14.59 28.01 16.60
N VAL A 137 -13.55 28.18 15.78
CA VAL A 137 -12.27 27.47 15.91
C VAL A 137 -11.21 28.47 16.33
N GLY A 138 -10.56 28.23 17.49
CA GLY A 138 -9.44 29.06 17.95
C GLY A 138 -8.25 29.01 16.98
N LEU A 139 -7.65 30.18 16.75
CA LEU A 139 -6.47 30.41 15.91
C LEU A 139 -5.23 29.65 16.41
#